data_AF-B1T2G3-F1
#
_entry.id   AF-B1T2G3-F1
#
_cell.length_a   1.000
_cell.length_b   1.000
_cell.length_c   1.000
_cell.angle_alpha   90.00
_cell.angle_beta   90.00
_cell.angle_gamma   90.00
#
_symmetry.space_group_name_H-M   'P 1'
#
loop_
_entity.id
_entity.type
_entity.pdbx_description
1 polymer ?
#
loop_
_entity_poly.entity_id
_entity_poly.type
_entity_poly.pdbx_seq_one_letter_code
_entity_poly.pdbx_strand_id
1 'polypeptide(L)'
;MSSLPSPLALAAFLVLSVPPATAALPVSTSCGGATTAIADIRHPAGRSPLAGHTTSIEAVVTGAFGGPDGFGGFFVQQADAQRRHRPGVPEGLFVYAPHARVQPGERVHVTGRIEQKYGRTQLALSGRVAICARGQSVTPAALMLPVDSESVFAAHEGMRVRFPQTLTVSDTYELGRYGSIVLSHGRLYMPTHVVPPAEAAAQAAANARNRIVLDDGSSRVNPATARYPPPALSAANTLRAGYTVRGIEGVLELRYGRWRLQPVSHSRPAFDAASNPRADAPARHPQADVRVASFNVFNYFNGDGAGGGFGDPSDRGAKTPAAFARQEAKIVAALRALRADVIGLMEIANNGHGPASAVQRLAAQLGGGWRAVDPGTARLGRDAIAVALLYDSRTIEPVGRAATVALDGRNRPPLAQTFRRTGGTRAFTVAVNHLKSKNCPRATGPDLDQSDGQGCWNATRTRAAERVAAWLATSPTGAAADGVLLIGDLNSYAKEDPLRALESHGYANLVARFVGNAGYTYVFRGEAGNLDHALATPPLAARVKAVHAWHINADEPIALQAVPDYKTPAQQAAYYAPGAYRSSDHDPIVVDLAMEEGAT
;
A
#
# COMPACT_ATOMS: atom_id res chain seq x y z
N MET A 1 -84.94 -4.74 -3.69
CA MET A 1 -84.49 -3.47 -4.31
C MET A 1 -83.19 -3.10 -3.62
N SER A 2 -82.00 -3.07 -4.19
CA SER A 2 -81.56 -3.01 -5.58
C SER A 2 -80.14 -3.58 -5.70
N SER A 3 -79.76 -3.82 -6.94
CA SER A 3 -78.63 -4.56 -7.48
C SER A 3 -77.34 -3.74 -7.68
N LEU A 4 -76.18 -4.44 -7.62
CA LEU A 4 -74.87 -4.19 -8.31
C LEU A 4 -73.92 -3.08 -7.78
N PRO A 5 -72.60 -3.09 -8.13
CA PRO A 5 -71.63 -4.20 -8.26
C PRO A 5 -70.21 -3.91 -7.67
N SER A 6 -69.34 -4.93 -7.66
CA SER A 6 -67.90 -4.89 -7.30
C SER A 6 -67.05 -4.02 -8.25
N PRO A 7 -65.95 -3.40 -7.77
CA PRO A 7 -65.02 -2.66 -8.64
C PRO A 7 -63.99 -3.60 -9.29
N LEU A 8 -63.90 -3.52 -10.62
CA LEU A 8 -62.84 -4.10 -11.43
C LEU A 8 -61.50 -3.40 -11.15
N ALA A 9 -60.45 -4.20 -10.93
CA ALA A 9 -59.07 -3.74 -10.90
C ALA A 9 -58.58 -3.43 -12.32
N LEU A 10 -58.16 -2.18 -12.55
CA LEU A 10 -57.53 -1.73 -13.79
C LEU A 10 -56.04 -2.10 -13.74
N ALA A 11 -55.66 -3.21 -14.39
CA ALA A 11 -54.26 -3.55 -14.60
C ALA A 11 -53.68 -2.65 -15.72
N ALA A 12 -52.88 -1.66 -15.34
CA ALA A 12 -52.09 -0.89 -16.30
C ALA A 12 -50.96 -1.77 -16.85
N PHE A 13 -51.14 -2.27 -18.08
CA PHE A 13 -50.07 -2.89 -18.84
C PHE A 13 -49.03 -1.81 -19.21
N LEU A 14 -47.92 -1.78 -18.47
CA LEU A 14 -46.71 -1.08 -18.90
C LEU A 14 -46.16 -1.86 -20.09
N VAL A 15 -46.40 -1.37 -21.31
CA VAL A 15 -45.75 -1.90 -22.50
C VAL A 15 -44.27 -1.53 -22.41
N LEU A 16 -43.45 -2.49 -21.97
CA LEU A 16 -42.00 -2.44 -22.14
C LEU A 16 -41.72 -2.43 -23.64
N SER A 17 -41.51 -1.24 -24.21
CA SER A 17 -41.01 -1.08 -25.56
C SER A 17 -39.61 -1.69 -25.64
N VAL A 18 -39.51 -2.91 -26.16
CA VAL A 18 -38.24 -3.54 -26.54
C VAL A 18 -37.65 -2.69 -27.67
N PRO A 19 -36.47 -2.08 -27.52
CA PRO A 19 -35.85 -1.37 -28.63
C PRO A 19 -35.59 -2.35 -29.78
N PRO A 20 -35.77 -1.94 -31.05
CA PRO A 20 -35.56 -2.83 -32.19
C PRO A 20 -34.13 -3.37 -32.16
N ALA A 21 -33.98 -4.67 -32.45
CA ALA A 21 -32.67 -5.29 -32.61
C ALA A 21 -31.92 -4.58 -33.74
N THR A 22 -30.88 -3.81 -33.42
CA THR A 22 -29.95 -3.27 -34.41
C THR A 22 -29.28 -4.45 -35.11
N ALA A 23 -29.71 -4.75 -36.34
CA ALA A 23 -29.05 -5.74 -37.17
C ALA A 23 -27.63 -5.29 -37.50
N ALA A 24 -26.65 -6.19 -37.40
CA ALA A 24 -25.28 -5.91 -37.85
C ALA A 24 -25.28 -5.62 -39.36
N LEU A 25 -24.55 -4.58 -39.77
CA LEU A 25 -24.34 -4.28 -41.19
C LEU A 25 -23.65 -5.45 -41.91
N PRO A 26 -23.87 -5.60 -43.23
CA PRO A 26 -23.17 -6.61 -44.02
C PRO A 26 -21.65 -6.44 -43.89
N VAL A 27 -20.96 -7.56 -43.74
CA VAL A 27 -19.50 -7.62 -43.56
C VAL A 27 -18.79 -7.19 -44.85
N SER A 28 -17.83 -6.27 -44.74
CA SER A 28 -16.90 -5.92 -45.82
C SER A 28 -15.50 -6.48 -45.52
N THR A 29 -14.68 -6.64 -46.55
CA THR A 29 -13.28 -7.05 -46.44
C THR A 29 -12.31 -5.97 -46.92
N SER A 30 -12.81 -4.87 -47.48
CA SER A 30 -12.02 -3.75 -48.00
C SER A 30 -12.26 -2.46 -47.23
N CYS A 31 -11.21 -1.63 -47.18
CA CYS A 31 -11.29 -0.26 -46.68
C CYS A 31 -12.33 0.56 -47.45
N GLY A 32 -13.07 1.42 -46.74
CA GLY A 32 -14.17 2.21 -47.27
C GLY A 32 -15.48 1.43 -47.48
N GLY A 33 -15.50 0.13 -47.16
CA GLY A 33 -16.73 -0.66 -47.19
C GLY A 33 -17.66 -0.40 -46.00
N ALA A 34 -18.79 -1.11 -45.95
CA ALA A 34 -19.75 -0.98 -44.85
C ALA A 34 -19.09 -1.31 -43.50
N THR A 35 -19.22 -0.40 -42.54
CA THR A 35 -18.65 -0.54 -41.19
C THR A 35 -19.65 -0.09 -40.14
N THR A 36 -19.63 -0.76 -38.99
CA THR A 36 -20.39 -0.37 -37.80
C THR A 36 -19.54 0.57 -36.97
N ALA A 37 -20.10 1.70 -36.54
CA ALA A 37 -19.38 2.59 -35.63
C ALA A 37 -19.18 1.92 -34.27
N ILE A 38 -18.05 2.19 -33.60
CA ILE A 38 -17.79 1.61 -32.26
C ILE A 38 -18.91 2.00 -31.27
N ALA A 39 -19.48 3.20 -31.40
CA ALA A 39 -20.60 3.67 -30.57
C ALA A 39 -21.89 2.83 -30.70
N ASP A 40 -22.07 2.03 -31.77
CA ASP A 40 -23.19 1.08 -31.92
C ASP A 40 -22.83 -0.32 -31.38
N ILE A 41 -21.55 -0.64 -31.30
CA ILE A 41 -21.06 -1.89 -30.69
C ILE A 41 -21.07 -1.76 -29.16
N ARG A 42 -20.75 -0.58 -28.63
CA ARG A 42 -20.63 -0.33 -27.20
C ARG A 42 -21.97 0.08 -26.59
N HIS A 43 -22.14 -0.17 -25.29
CA HIS A 43 -23.33 0.19 -24.53
C HIS A 43 -22.93 0.74 -23.15
N PRO A 44 -23.67 1.71 -22.56
CA PRO A 44 -23.32 2.27 -21.24
C PRO A 44 -23.36 1.22 -20.11
N ALA A 45 -24.29 0.26 -20.18
CA ALA A 45 -24.36 -0.86 -19.24
C ALA A 45 -23.30 -1.97 -19.49
N GLY A 46 -22.28 -1.70 -20.32
CA GLY A 46 -21.15 -2.58 -20.59
C GLY A 46 -21.40 -3.70 -21.62
N ARG A 47 -22.58 -4.34 -21.59
CA ARG A 47 -22.94 -5.42 -22.53
C ARG A 47 -23.36 -4.86 -23.89
N SER A 48 -22.63 -5.26 -24.93
CA SER A 48 -22.90 -4.91 -26.33
C SER A 48 -24.25 -5.44 -26.82
N PRO A 49 -25.04 -4.64 -27.55
CA PRO A 49 -26.23 -5.13 -28.27
C PRO A 49 -25.88 -6.07 -29.43
N LEU A 50 -24.64 -6.03 -29.92
CA LEU A 50 -24.15 -6.85 -31.01
C LEU A 50 -23.38 -8.09 -30.54
N ALA A 51 -23.42 -8.42 -29.24
CA ALA A 51 -22.75 -9.60 -28.71
C ALA A 51 -23.13 -10.87 -29.49
N GLY A 52 -22.13 -11.65 -29.86
CA GLY A 52 -22.28 -12.87 -30.66
C GLY A 52 -22.33 -12.66 -32.18
N HIS A 53 -22.57 -11.44 -32.66
CA HIS A 53 -22.62 -11.11 -34.09
C HIS A 53 -21.22 -10.80 -34.66
N THR A 54 -21.04 -11.08 -35.94
CA THR A 54 -19.87 -10.68 -36.71
C THR A 54 -20.11 -9.31 -37.33
N THR A 55 -19.15 -8.39 -37.20
CA THR A 55 -19.24 -7.06 -37.77
C THR A 55 -17.88 -6.56 -38.26
N SER A 56 -17.91 -5.56 -39.13
CA SER A 56 -16.74 -4.86 -39.64
C SER A 56 -16.64 -3.46 -39.01
N ILE A 57 -15.45 -3.03 -38.64
CA ILE A 57 -15.18 -1.68 -38.14
C ILE A 57 -14.01 -1.05 -38.89
N GLU A 58 -14.03 0.28 -38.99
CA GLU A 58 -12.85 1.08 -39.31
C GLU A 58 -12.50 2.02 -38.17
N ALA A 59 -11.28 1.91 -37.66
CA ALA A 59 -10.83 2.65 -36.49
C ALA A 59 -9.32 2.81 -36.48
N VAL A 60 -8.82 3.76 -35.69
CA VAL A 60 -7.39 4.05 -35.56
C VAL A 60 -6.81 3.22 -34.43
N VAL A 61 -5.73 2.49 -34.70
CA VAL A 61 -4.97 1.75 -33.68
C VAL A 61 -4.33 2.74 -32.71
N THR A 62 -4.66 2.64 -31.43
CA THR A 62 -4.16 3.54 -30.38
C THR A 62 -3.08 2.92 -29.50
N GLY A 63 -3.02 1.58 -29.45
CA GLY A 63 -1.98 0.85 -28.74
C GLY A 63 -1.93 -0.61 -29.19
N ALA A 64 -0.75 -1.12 -29.50
CA ALA A 64 -0.54 -2.50 -29.93
C ALA A 64 0.11 -3.31 -28.80
N PHE A 65 -0.57 -4.37 -28.36
CA PHE A 65 -0.15 -5.24 -27.26
C PHE A 65 -0.12 -6.70 -27.74
N GLY A 66 0.47 -6.92 -28.91
CA GLY A 66 0.74 -8.25 -29.46
C GLY A 66 2.01 -8.85 -28.86
N GLY A 67 2.41 -10.01 -29.38
CA GLY A 67 3.62 -10.72 -28.93
C GLY A 67 3.38 -11.63 -27.72
N PRO A 68 4.41 -12.40 -27.30
CA PRO A 68 4.28 -13.44 -26.28
C PRO A 68 3.93 -12.90 -24.89
N ASP A 69 4.43 -11.71 -24.55
CA ASP A 69 4.20 -11.08 -23.25
C ASP A 69 3.04 -10.06 -23.30
N GLY A 70 2.46 -9.79 -24.47
CA GLY A 70 1.36 -8.84 -24.65
C GLY A 70 -0.01 -9.39 -24.23
N PHE A 71 -1.08 -8.70 -24.62
CA PHE A 71 -2.47 -9.10 -24.41
C PHE A 71 -3.07 -9.87 -25.60
N GLY A 72 -2.26 -10.20 -26.61
CA GLY A 72 -2.69 -10.92 -27.81
C GLY A 72 -3.58 -10.09 -28.74
N GLY A 73 -3.40 -8.76 -28.76
CA GLY A 73 -4.26 -7.88 -29.54
C GLY A 73 -3.84 -6.42 -29.52
N PHE A 74 -4.77 -5.53 -29.88
CA PHE A 74 -4.53 -4.10 -29.94
C PHE A 74 -5.81 -3.32 -29.64
N PHE A 75 -5.67 -2.08 -29.18
CA PHE A 75 -6.79 -1.17 -29.01
C PHE A 75 -6.97 -0.31 -30.25
N VAL A 76 -8.22 -0.05 -30.57
CA VAL A 76 -8.63 0.90 -31.60
C VAL A 76 -9.59 1.92 -31.02
N GLN A 77 -9.59 3.12 -31.59
CA GLN A 77 -10.53 4.18 -31.27
C GLN A 77 -11.14 4.74 -32.56
N GLN A 78 -12.43 5.06 -32.53
CA GLN A 78 -13.11 5.71 -33.66
C GLN A 78 -12.35 6.99 -34.03
N ALA A 79 -12.08 7.19 -35.32
CA ALA A 79 -11.42 8.40 -35.80
C ALA A 79 -12.23 9.65 -35.42
N ASP A 80 -11.56 10.74 -35.05
CA ASP A 80 -12.21 11.93 -34.48
C ASP A 80 -13.35 12.46 -35.37
N ALA A 81 -13.15 12.50 -36.69
CA ALA A 81 -14.16 12.95 -37.66
C ALA A 81 -15.40 12.04 -37.77
N GLN A 82 -15.33 10.81 -37.24
CA GLN A 82 -16.39 9.81 -37.29
C GLN A 82 -16.98 9.50 -35.91
N ARG A 83 -16.51 10.19 -34.87
CA ARG A 83 -17.01 9.99 -33.52
C ARG A 83 -18.46 10.44 -33.39
N ARG A 84 -19.24 9.69 -32.63
CA ARG A 84 -20.65 9.98 -32.37
C ARG A 84 -20.91 10.72 -31.07
N HIS A 85 -19.94 10.72 -30.15
CA HIS A 85 -20.03 11.47 -28.88
C HIS A 85 -21.27 11.15 -28.04
N ARG A 86 -21.74 9.90 -28.06
CA ARG A 86 -22.89 9.47 -27.25
C ARG A 86 -22.53 9.47 -25.76
N PRO A 87 -23.29 10.16 -24.88
CA PRO A 87 -23.01 10.18 -23.45
C PRO A 87 -22.91 8.78 -22.85
N GLY A 88 -21.84 8.52 -22.08
CA GLY A 88 -21.62 7.24 -21.41
C GLY A 88 -21.28 6.05 -22.31
N VAL A 89 -21.15 6.26 -23.63
CA VAL A 89 -20.77 5.20 -24.59
C VAL A 89 -19.32 5.40 -25.01
N PRO A 90 -18.39 4.50 -24.64
CA PRO A 90 -17.02 4.60 -25.11
C PRO A 90 -16.93 4.33 -26.60
N GLU A 91 -16.00 5.03 -27.27
CA GLU A 91 -15.71 4.85 -28.70
C GLU A 91 -14.35 4.19 -28.93
N GLY A 92 -13.90 3.42 -27.93
CA GLY A 92 -12.72 2.55 -27.95
C GLY A 92 -13.10 1.07 -27.85
N LEU A 93 -12.27 0.21 -28.46
CA LEU A 93 -12.49 -1.23 -28.50
C LEU A 93 -11.16 -1.99 -28.49
N PHE A 94 -11.09 -3.07 -27.71
CA PHE A 94 -9.99 -4.02 -27.82
C PHE A 94 -10.30 -5.02 -28.94
N VAL A 95 -9.34 -5.22 -29.83
CA VAL A 95 -9.37 -6.23 -30.89
C VAL A 95 -8.43 -7.38 -30.50
N TYR A 96 -9.01 -8.54 -30.19
CA TYR A 96 -8.25 -9.76 -29.92
C TYR A 96 -7.79 -10.37 -31.26
N ALA A 97 -6.47 -10.38 -31.47
CA ALA A 97 -5.85 -10.76 -32.73
C ALA A 97 -4.37 -11.19 -32.51
N PRO A 98 -4.11 -12.37 -31.91
CA PRO A 98 -2.78 -12.76 -31.43
C PRO A 98 -1.71 -12.85 -32.53
N HIS A 99 -2.14 -13.12 -33.76
CA HIS A 99 -1.26 -13.26 -34.93
C HIS A 99 -1.18 -12.00 -35.80
N ALA A 100 -2.02 -10.99 -35.53
CA ALA A 100 -1.97 -9.74 -36.29
C ALA A 100 -0.73 -8.92 -35.92
N ARG A 101 -0.29 -8.09 -36.86
CA ARG A 101 0.77 -7.11 -36.67
C ARG A 101 0.24 -5.77 -37.18
N VAL A 102 0.08 -4.84 -36.26
CA VAL A 102 -0.40 -3.48 -36.52
C VAL A 102 0.44 -2.51 -35.71
N GLN A 103 0.48 -1.25 -36.13
CA GLN A 103 1.18 -0.18 -35.43
C GLN A 103 0.21 0.90 -34.97
N PRO A 104 0.46 1.55 -33.81
CA PRO A 104 -0.25 2.77 -33.44
C PRO A 104 -0.21 3.81 -34.58
N GLY A 105 -1.34 4.46 -34.82
CA GLY A 105 -1.52 5.43 -35.91
C GLY A 105 -1.89 4.83 -37.27
N GLU A 106 -2.06 3.51 -37.36
CA GLU A 106 -2.71 2.88 -38.52
C GLU A 106 -4.23 2.95 -38.38
N ARG A 107 -4.95 3.43 -39.42
CA ARG A 107 -6.40 3.20 -39.53
C ARG A 107 -6.60 1.85 -40.17
N VAL A 108 -7.30 0.97 -39.47
CA VAL A 108 -7.50 -0.41 -39.89
C VAL A 108 -8.97 -0.70 -40.15
N HIS A 109 -9.23 -1.54 -41.15
CA HIS A 109 -10.50 -2.22 -41.35
C HIS A 109 -10.36 -3.64 -40.82
N VAL A 110 -11.22 -4.02 -39.88
CA VAL A 110 -11.22 -5.37 -39.29
C VAL A 110 -12.63 -5.91 -39.20
N THR A 111 -12.74 -7.21 -39.47
CA THR A 111 -13.97 -7.99 -39.34
C THR A 111 -13.79 -8.99 -38.21
N GLY A 112 -14.79 -9.11 -37.34
CA GLY A 112 -14.73 -10.09 -36.26
C GLY A 112 -16.00 -10.21 -35.46
N ARG A 113 -16.02 -11.20 -34.56
CA ARG A 113 -17.15 -11.46 -33.68
C ARG A 113 -17.06 -10.58 -32.44
N ILE A 114 -18.17 -9.93 -32.08
CA ILE A 114 -18.26 -9.19 -30.83
C ILE A 114 -18.45 -10.16 -29.66
N GLU A 115 -17.57 -10.09 -28.67
CA GLU A 115 -17.55 -10.95 -27.50
C GLU A 115 -17.68 -10.14 -26.20
N GLN A 116 -18.22 -10.80 -25.17
CA GLN A 116 -18.10 -10.37 -23.78
C GLN A 116 -17.07 -11.26 -23.10
N LYS A 117 -15.88 -10.73 -22.83
CA LYS A 117 -14.77 -11.52 -22.26
C LYS A 117 -14.00 -10.70 -21.25
N TYR A 118 -13.64 -11.32 -20.11
CA TYR A 118 -12.90 -10.67 -19.02
C TYR A 118 -13.55 -9.36 -18.50
N GLY A 119 -14.88 -9.27 -18.53
CA GLY A 119 -15.62 -8.09 -18.05
C GLY A 119 -15.68 -6.92 -19.04
N ARG A 120 -15.25 -7.10 -20.29
CA ARG A 120 -15.29 -6.07 -21.34
C ARG A 120 -15.93 -6.56 -22.64
N THR A 121 -16.42 -5.61 -23.44
CA THR A 121 -16.74 -5.84 -24.85
C THR A 121 -15.45 -5.81 -25.69
N GLN A 122 -15.24 -6.82 -26.53
CA GLN A 122 -14.09 -6.88 -27.46
C GLN A 122 -14.51 -7.44 -28.83
N LEU A 123 -13.69 -7.22 -29.86
CA LEU A 123 -13.85 -7.86 -31.18
C LEU A 123 -12.80 -8.96 -31.34
N ALA A 124 -13.23 -10.20 -31.53
CA ALA A 124 -12.35 -11.32 -31.88
C ALA A 124 -12.19 -11.39 -33.40
N LEU A 125 -10.99 -11.08 -33.89
CA LEU A 125 -10.70 -10.95 -35.31
C LEU A 125 -11.03 -12.24 -36.07
N SER A 126 -11.80 -12.12 -37.15
CA SER A 126 -12.14 -13.19 -38.09
C SER A 126 -11.57 -12.82 -39.46
N GLY A 127 -10.36 -13.29 -39.77
CA GLY A 127 -9.66 -12.99 -41.02
C GLY A 127 -8.45 -12.07 -40.86
N ARG A 128 -8.17 -11.26 -41.88
CA ARG A 128 -6.99 -10.38 -41.93
C ARG A 128 -7.34 -8.96 -41.49
N VAL A 129 -6.32 -8.22 -41.06
CA VAL A 129 -6.41 -6.77 -40.85
C VAL A 129 -6.03 -6.06 -42.14
N ALA A 130 -6.88 -5.16 -42.65
CA ALA A 130 -6.53 -4.29 -43.76
C ALA A 130 -6.12 -2.92 -43.23
N ILE A 131 -4.98 -2.39 -43.70
CA ILE A 131 -4.47 -1.07 -43.31
C ILE A 131 -4.94 -0.04 -44.33
N CYS A 132 -5.85 0.83 -43.92
CA CYS A 132 -6.52 1.81 -44.77
C CYS A 132 -5.75 3.13 -44.88
N ALA A 133 -5.03 3.51 -43.81
CA ALA A 133 -4.17 4.69 -43.78
C ALA A 133 -3.12 4.56 -42.68
N ARG A 134 -2.04 5.33 -42.78
CA ARG A 134 -0.99 5.44 -41.76
C ARG A 134 -0.84 6.89 -41.30
N GLY A 135 -0.11 7.11 -40.20
CA GLY A 135 0.12 8.46 -39.65
C GLY A 135 -1.15 9.13 -39.12
N GLN A 136 -2.15 8.33 -38.77
CA GLN A 136 -3.41 8.82 -38.22
C GLN A 136 -3.26 9.09 -36.73
N SER A 137 -4.05 10.03 -36.21
CA SER A 137 -4.12 10.33 -34.79
C SER A 137 -5.56 10.37 -34.32
N VAL A 138 -5.74 10.17 -33.03
CA VAL A 138 -6.99 10.48 -32.31
C VAL A 138 -6.67 11.43 -31.17
N THR A 139 -7.63 12.27 -30.83
CA THR A 139 -7.50 13.20 -29.71
C THR A 139 -7.71 12.45 -28.38
N PRO A 140 -6.73 12.43 -27.46
CA PRO A 140 -6.93 11.84 -26.15
C PRO A 140 -7.96 12.62 -25.33
N ALA A 141 -8.87 11.92 -24.66
CA ALA A 141 -9.79 12.56 -23.72
C ALA A 141 -9.00 13.05 -22.49
N ALA A 142 -9.24 14.29 -22.06
CA ALA A 142 -8.65 14.82 -20.84
C ALA A 142 -9.50 14.38 -19.63
N LEU A 143 -8.90 13.64 -18.72
CA LEU A 143 -9.53 13.25 -17.45
C LEU A 143 -8.80 13.88 -16.28
N MET A 144 -9.53 14.10 -15.19
CA MET A 144 -8.98 14.56 -13.93
C MET A 144 -9.26 13.57 -12.80
N LEU A 145 -8.38 13.56 -11.80
CA LEU A 145 -8.60 12.90 -10.53
C LEU A 145 -8.80 13.94 -9.41
N PRO A 146 -9.72 13.71 -8.46
CA PRO A 146 -10.71 12.63 -8.46
C PRO A 146 -11.74 12.78 -9.59
N VAL A 147 -12.27 11.65 -10.08
CA VAL A 147 -13.45 11.67 -10.96
C VAL A 147 -14.72 11.86 -10.13
N ASP A 148 -15.78 12.41 -10.72
CA ASP A 148 -17.07 12.58 -10.03
C ASP A 148 -17.66 11.22 -9.61
N SER A 149 -17.56 10.23 -10.50
CA SER A 149 -17.99 8.85 -10.31
C SER A 149 -17.13 7.90 -11.16
N GLU A 150 -17.05 6.62 -10.76
CA GLU A 150 -16.30 5.62 -11.54
C GLU A 150 -16.85 5.38 -12.96
N SER A 151 -18.11 5.76 -13.23
CA SER A 151 -18.69 5.72 -14.57
C SER A 151 -17.97 6.63 -15.57
N VAL A 152 -17.22 7.64 -15.12
CA VAL A 152 -16.35 8.45 -15.97
C VAL A 152 -15.31 7.57 -16.65
N PHE A 153 -14.74 6.58 -15.95
CA PHE A 153 -13.78 5.66 -16.56
C PHE A 153 -14.47 4.71 -17.56
N ALA A 154 -15.65 4.18 -17.21
CA ALA A 154 -16.42 3.32 -18.10
C ALA A 154 -16.81 4.01 -19.42
N ALA A 155 -17.15 5.29 -19.36
CA ALA A 155 -17.45 6.11 -20.53
C ALA A 155 -16.26 6.31 -21.48
N HIS A 156 -15.03 6.00 -21.03
CA HIS A 156 -13.79 6.16 -21.79
C HIS A 156 -13.02 4.83 -21.98
N GLU A 157 -13.63 3.69 -21.68
CA GLU A 157 -12.97 2.39 -21.81
C GLU A 157 -12.51 2.11 -23.26
N GLY A 158 -11.26 1.69 -23.43
CA GLY A 158 -10.60 1.42 -24.70
C GLY A 158 -10.11 2.66 -25.44
N MET A 159 -10.37 3.86 -24.92
CA MET A 159 -9.98 5.12 -25.53
C MET A 159 -8.62 5.61 -25.00
N ARG A 160 -7.92 6.43 -25.79
CA ARG A 160 -6.78 7.21 -25.30
C ARG A 160 -7.27 8.28 -24.34
N VAL A 161 -6.64 8.34 -23.18
CA VAL A 161 -6.89 9.37 -22.16
C VAL A 161 -5.58 9.97 -21.69
N ARG A 162 -5.62 11.25 -21.34
CA ARG A 162 -4.51 11.98 -20.72
C ARG A 162 -4.94 12.62 -19.41
N PHE A 163 -4.01 12.71 -18.47
CA PHE A 163 -4.19 13.46 -17.23
C PHE A 163 -3.29 14.70 -17.30
N PRO A 164 -3.86 15.90 -17.55
CA PRO A 164 -3.07 17.12 -17.69
C PRO A 164 -2.50 17.60 -16.34
N GLN A 165 -3.10 17.19 -15.22
CA GLN A 165 -2.61 17.51 -13.89
C GLN A 165 -1.38 16.68 -13.52
N THR A 166 -0.56 17.22 -12.61
CA THR A 166 0.45 16.45 -11.91
C THR A 166 -0.22 15.43 -10.99
N LEU A 167 0.20 14.17 -11.08
CA LEU A 167 -0.26 13.09 -10.20
C LEU A 167 0.84 12.71 -9.21
N THR A 168 0.48 11.90 -8.22
CA THR A 168 1.38 11.36 -7.19
C THR A 168 1.36 9.84 -7.28
N VAL A 169 2.53 9.21 -7.17
CA VAL A 169 2.65 7.76 -6.98
C VAL A 169 2.13 7.43 -5.59
N SER A 170 1.06 6.66 -5.51
CA SER A 170 0.44 6.24 -4.24
C SER A 170 0.83 4.83 -3.84
N ASP A 171 0.96 3.91 -4.81
CA ASP A 171 1.30 2.50 -4.53
C ASP A 171 2.34 1.97 -5.52
N THR A 172 3.31 1.22 -5.02
CA THR A 172 4.37 0.55 -5.77
C THR A 172 4.47 -0.94 -5.45
N TYR A 173 3.51 -1.50 -4.71
CA TYR A 173 3.51 -2.89 -4.26
C TYR A 173 3.59 -3.88 -5.44
N GLU A 174 2.89 -3.59 -6.53
CA GLU A 174 2.89 -4.44 -7.73
C GLU A 174 4.09 -4.21 -8.66
N LEU A 175 4.87 -3.15 -8.46
CA LEU A 175 5.88 -2.69 -9.42
C LEU A 175 6.87 -3.78 -9.80
N GLY A 176 7.43 -4.48 -8.81
CA GLY A 176 8.42 -5.52 -9.06
C GLY A 176 7.83 -6.80 -9.66
N ARG A 177 6.55 -7.09 -9.42
CA ARG A 177 5.93 -8.38 -9.77
C ARG A 177 5.11 -8.30 -11.05
N TYR A 178 4.45 -7.17 -11.30
CA TYR A 178 3.54 -6.96 -12.42
C TYR A 178 3.84 -5.66 -13.20
N GLY A 179 4.87 -4.89 -12.81
CA GLY A 179 5.26 -3.67 -13.54
C GLY A 179 4.33 -2.46 -13.35
N SER A 180 3.24 -2.61 -12.58
CA SER A 180 2.23 -1.58 -12.35
C SER A 180 2.47 -0.74 -11.09
N ILE A 181 2.00 0.51 -11.14
CA ILE A 181 1.91 1.43 -9.99
C ILE A 181 0.51 2.04 -9.91
N VAL A 182 0.14 2.56 -8.74
CA VAL A 182 -1.10 3.34 -8.56
C VAL A 182 -0.74 4.82 -8.49
N LEU A 183 -1.47 5.63 -9.25
CA LEU A 183 -1.40 7.09 -9.24
C LEU A 183 -2.67 7.69 -8.66
N SER A 184 -2.56 8.85 -8.03
CA SER A 184 -3.66 9.64 -7.48
C SER A 184 -3.38 11.14 -7.61
N HIS A 185 -4.38 11.99 -7.41
CA HIS A 185 -4.14 13.41 -7.20
C HIS A 185 -3.79 13.67 -5.73
N GLY A 186 -2.53 13.98 -5.46
CA GLY A 186 -2.01 14.07 -4.09
C GLY A 186 -1.91 12.70 -3.41
N ARG A 187 -1.45 12.70 -2.16
CA ARG A 187 -1.31 11.48 -1.37
C ARG A 187 -2.65 11.04 -0.80
N LEU A 188 -2.93 9.74 -0.88
CA LEU A 188 -4.12 9.15 -0.26
C LEU A 188 -3.80 8.72 1.16
N TYR A 189 -4.77 8.86 2.05
CA TYR A 189 -4.66 8.47 3.45
C TYR A 189 -5.71 7.43 3.80
N MET A 190 -5.33 6.52 4.70
CA MET A 190 -6.24 5.51 5.20
C MET A 190 -7.43 6.18 5.89
N PRO A 191 -8.69 5.77 5.64
CA PRO A 191 -9.86 6.44 6.20
C PRO A 191 -9.81 6.66 7.71
N THR A 192 -9.65 5.59 8.50
CA THR A 192 -9.60 5.65 9.98
C THR A 192 -8.31 6.25 10.55
N HIS A 193 -7.42 6.75 9.69
CA HIS A 193 -6.28 7.57 10.12
C HIS A 193 -6.63 9.06 10.19
N VAL A 194 -7.42 9.54 9.24
CA VAL A 194 -7.74 10.98 9.09
C VAL A 194 -9.15 11.34 9.54
N VAL A 195 -10.09 10.40 9.49
CA VAL A 195 -11.50 10.60 9.90
C VAL A 195 -11.93 9.52 10.90
N PRO A 196 -12.94 9.77 11.76
CA PRO A 196 -13.48 8.74 12.66
C PRO A 196 -14.15 7.60 11.88
N PRO A 197 -14.34 6.40 12.50
CA PRO A 197 -14.97 5.24 11.85
C PRO A 197 -16.32 5.52 11.17
N ALA A 198 -17.13 6.42 11.75
CA ALA A 198 -18.42 6.82 11.19
C ALA A 198 -18.32 7.49 9.81
N GLU A 199 -17.18 8.09 9.48
CA GLU A 199 -16.92 8.78 8.20
C GLU A 199 -16.02 7.97 7.26
N ALA A 200 -15.52 6.81 7.71
CA ALA A 200 -14.51 6.03 6.99
C ALA A 200 -14.99 5.57 5.60
N ALA A 201 -16.26 5.19 5.47
CA ALA A 201 -16.83 4.77 4.19
C ALA A 201 -16.85 5.90 3.15
N ALA A 202 -17.17 7.13 3.58
CA ALA A 202 -17.18 8.29 2.70
C ALA A 202 -15.75 8.65 2.23
N GLN A 203 -14.77 8.60 3.14
CA GLN A 203 -13.37 8.82 2.80
C GLN A 203 -12.84 7.71 1.86
N ALA A 204 -13.21 6.44 2.08
CA ALA A 204 -12.84 5.34 1.19
C ALA A 204 -13.41 5.53 -0.23
N ALA A 205 -14.67 5.97 -0.34
CA ALA A 205 -15.29 6.28 -1.63
C ALA A 205 -14.64 7.50 -2.32
N ALA A 206 -14.17 8.48 -1.57
CA ALA A 206 -13.38 9.60 -2.11
C ALA A 206 -12.02 9.12 -2.64
N ASN A 207 -11.30 8.26 -1.89
CA ASN A 207 -10.02 7.70 -2.30
C ASN A 207 -10.14 6.81 -3.55
N ALA A 208 -11.22 6.02 -3.66
CA ALA A 208 -11.48 5.16 -4.82
C ALA A 208 -11.66 5.97 -6.12
N ARG A 209 -12.33 7.11 -6.04
CA ARG A 209 -12.48 8.06 -7.17
C ARG A 209 -11.18 8.81 -7.50
N ASN A 210 -10.22 8.83 -6.60
CA ASN A 210 -8.94 9.54 -6.74
C ASN A 210 -7.77 8.60 -7.07
N ARG A 211 -7.98 7.50 -7.79
CA ARG A 211 -6.89 6.60 -8.16
C ARG A 211 -7.04 5.96 -9.54
N ILE A 212 -5.89 5.71 -10.17
CA ILE A 212 -5.79 4.97 -11.43
C ILE A 212 -4.50 4.14 -11.44
N VAL A 213 -4.53 2.94 -12.02
CA VAL A 213 -3.31 2.14 -12.21
C VAL A 213 -2.58 2.62 -13.47
N LEU A 214 -1.27 2.83 -13.40
CA LEU A 214 -0.41 2.92 -14.58
C LEU A 214 0.28 1.57 -14.78
N ASP A 215 0.03 0.92 -15.92
CA ASP A 215 0.52 -0.43 -16.20
C ASP A 215 1.83 -0.43 -17.02
N ASP A 216 2.45 -1.61 -17.18
CA ASP A 216 3.62 -1.80 -18.03
C ASP A 216 3.30 -2.29 -19.46
N GLY A 217 2.04 -2.67 -19.72
CA GLY A 217 1.56 -3.18 -21.01
C GLY A 217 1.87 -4.65 -21.26
N SER A 218 2.12 -5.43 -20.20
CA SER A 218 2.54 -6.82 -20.27
C SER A 218 1.67 -7.73 -19.38
N SER A 219 1.53 -8.99 -19.78
CA SER A 219 0.91 -10.05 -18.96
C SER A 219 1.93 -10.85 -18.13
N ARG A 220 3.21 -10.52 -18.26
CA ARG A 220 4.31 -11.23 -17.62
C ARG A 220 4.37 -10.96 -16.11
N VAL A 221 4.41 -12.03 -15.34
CA VAL A 221 4.76 -11.99 -13.92
C VAL A 221 6.28 -11.99 -13.78
N ASN A 222 6.80 -11.16 -12.89
CA ASN A 222 8.24 -10.97 -12.65
C ASN A 222 8.98 -10.57 -13.93
N PRO A 223 8.64 -9.42 -14.55
CA PRO A 223 9.36 -8.93 -15.70
C PRO A 223 10.85 -8.75 -15.34
N ALA A 224 11.74 -9.10 -16.27
CA ALA A 224 13.19 -9.01 -16.05
C ALA A 224 13.66 -7.56 -15.76
N THR A 225 12.93 -6.58 -16.30
CA THR A 225 13.13 -5.16 -16.06
C THR A 225 11.78 -4.52 -15.77
N ALA A 226 11.66 -3.80 -14.65
CA ALA A 226 10.50 -2.97 -14.39
C ALA A 226 10.51 -1.73 -15.30
N ARG A 227 9.37 -1.41 -15.92
CA ARG A 227 9.23 -0.22 -16.80
C ARG A 227 9.45 1.10 -16.05
N TYR A 228 9.14 1.13 -14.76
CA TYR A 228 9.19 2.33 -13.93
C TYR A 228 10.14 2.14 -12.73
N PRO A 229 10.87 3.19 -12.32
CA PRO A 229 11.10 4.43 -13.06
C PRO A 229 12.10 4.19 -14.21
N PRO A 230 12.11 5.02 -15.27
CA PRO A 230 13.19 5.00 -16.25
C PRO A 230 14.52 5.47 -15.63
N PRO A 231 15.69 5.04 -16.16
CA PRO A 231 15.86 3.99 -17.18
C PRO A 231 15.61 2.57 -16.66
N ALA A 232 15.78 2.34 -15.35
CA ALA A 232 15.46 1.07 -14.69
C ALA A 232 15.36 1.25 -13.17
N LEU A 233 14.47 0.48 -12.53
CA LEU A 233 14.43 0.36 -11.08
C LEU A 233 15.74 -0.21 -10.54
N SER A 234 16.28 0.37 -9.48
CA SER A 234 17.40 -0.20 -8.73
C SER A 234 17.39 0.34 -7.28
N ALA A 235 18.27 -0.20 -6.44
CA ALA A 235 18.49 0.35 -5.11
C ALA A 235 18.95 1.81 -5.15
N ALA A 236 19.63 2.25 -6.22
CA ALA A 236 20.06 3.64 -6.40
C ALA A 236 19.02 4.51 -7.14
N ASN A 237 18.19 3.91 -8.00
CA ASN A 237 17.13 4.57 -8.76
C ASN A 237 15.77 3.98 -8.37
N THR A 238 15.24 4.40 -7.23
CA THR A 238 13.95 3.94 -6.69
C THR A 238 12.77 4.71 -7.27
N LEU A 239 11.56 4.20 -7.07
CA LEU A 239 10.31 4.90 -7.32
C LEU A 239 9.50 4.90 -6.03
N ARG A 240 9.53 6.00 -5.29
CA ARG A 240 8.87 6.07 -3.99
C ARG A 240 7.41 6.49 -4.13
N ALA A 241 6.54 5.97 -3.26
CA ALA A 241 5.26 6.63 -3.01
C ALA A 241 5.51 8.08 -2.59
N GLY A 242 4.74 9.03 -3.10
CA GLY A 242 4.98 10.47 -2.94
C GLY A 242 5.79 11.11 -4.09
N TYR A 243 6.40 10.34 -4.99
CA TYR A 243 6.93 10.91 -6.24
C TYR A 243 5.80 11.54 -7.04
N THR A 244 6.00 12.75 -7.55
CA THR A 244 5.07 13.34 -8.50
C THR A 244 5.40 12.89 -9.91
N VAL A 245 4.39 12.87 -10.78
CA VAL A 245 4.54 12.45 -12.17
C VAL A 245 3.69 13.31 -13.10
N ARG A 246 4.27 13.69 -14.23
CA ARG A 246 3.62 14.44 -15.31
C ARG A 246 3.68 13.67 -16.63
N GLY A 247 2.88 14.11 -17.62
CA GLY A 247 2.87 13.50 -18.94
C GLY A 247 2.20 12.13 -18.96
N ILE A 248 1.17 11.93 -18.12
CA ILE A 248 0.44 10.68 -18.05
C ILE A 248 -0.56 10.61 -19.20
N GLU A 249 -0.33 9.63 -20.07
CA GLU A 249 -1.24 9.27 -21.15
C GLU A 249 -1.15 7.78 -21.44
N GLY A 250 -2.29 7.16 -21.73
CA GLY A 250 -2.40 5.76 -22.09
C GLY A 250 -3.77 5.39 -22.65
N VAL A 251 -3.96 4.12 -22.97
CA VAL A 251 -5.29 3.58 -23.27
C VAL A 251 -5.95 3.15 -21.96
N LEU A 252 -7.14 3.67 -21.66
CA LEU A 252 -7.89 3.31 -20.46
C LEU A 252 -8.55 1.94 -20.64
N GLU A 253 -8.40 1.03 -19.68
CA GLU A 253 -9.01 -0.30 -19.70
C GLU A 253 -9.40 -0.74 -18.28
N LEU A 254 -10.47 -1.56 -18.19
CA LEU A 254 -10.73 -2.37 -17.01
C LEU A 254 -10.07 -3.74 -17.15
N ARG A 255 -9.13 -4.08 -16.25
CA ARG A 255 -8.47 -5.39 -16.23
C ARG A 255 -8.11 -5.77 -14.80
N TYR A 256 -8.22 -7.05 -14.46
CA TYR A 256 -8.02 -7.56 -13.10
C TYR A 256 -8.85 -6.82 -12.02
N GLY A 257 -10.04 -6.34 -12.40
CA GLY A 257 -10.96 -5.64 -11.49
C GLY A 257 -10.57 -4.19 -11.15
N ARG A 258 -9.61 -3.58 -11.86
CA ARG A 258 -9.20 -2.17 -11.65
C ARG A 258 -9.13 -1.41 -12.97
N TRP A 259 -9.37 -0.10 -12.90
CA TRP A 259 -9.15 0.83 -14.01
C TRP A 259 -7.67 1.14 -14.17
N ARG A 260 -7.16 1.07 -15.40
CA ARG A 260 -5.73 1.06 -15.71
C ARG A 260 -5.44 1.82 -16.99
N LEU A 261 -4.29 2.45 -17.05
CA LEU A 261 -3.71 3.03 -18.26
C LEU A 261 -2.66 2.09 -18.81
N GLN A 262 -2.91 1.62 -20.02
CA GLN A 262 -1.93 0.88 -20.80
C GLN A 262 -0.97 1.86 -21.47
N PRO A 263 0.35 1.68 -21.32
CA PRO A 263 1.33 2.63 -21.84
C PRO A 263 1.30 2.66 -23.36
N VAL A 264 1.43 3.86 -23.92
CA VAL A 264 1.50 4.11 -25.37
C VAL A 264 2.88 4.63 -25.77
N SER A 265 3.30 4.35 -27.00
CA SER A 265 4.69 4.49 -27.45
C SER A 265 5.25 5.92 -27.41
N HIS A 266 4.42 6.97 -27.47
CA HIS A 266 4.81 8.38 -27.37
C HIS A 266 4.70 8.96 -25.95
N SER A 267 4.06 8.24 -25.02
CA SER A 267 3.93 8.68 -23.63
C SER A 267 5.20 8.35 -22.84
N ARG A 268 5.77 9.35 -22.17
CA ARG A 268 6.96 9.22 -21.31
C ARG A 268 6.67 9.89 -19.98
N PRO A 269 6.08 9.16 -19.01
CA PRO A 269 5.86 9.68 -17.67
C PRO A 269 7.16 10.23 -17.06
N ALA A 270 7.13 11.49 -16.65
CA ALA A 270 8.25 12.18 -16.05
C ALA A 270 8.07 12.20 -14.53
N PHE A 271 8.76 11.30 -13.84
CA PHE A 271 8.76 11.20 -12.38
C PHE A 271 9.74 12.21 -11.77
N ASP A 272 9.30 12.93 -10.75
CA ASP A 272 10.13 13.85 -9.98
C ASP A 272 10.49 13.22 -8.63
N ALA A 273 11.75 12.82 -8.49
CA ALA A 273 12.27 12.25 -7.25
C ALA A 273 12.42 13.29 -6.13
N ALA A 274 12.50 14.59 -6.47
CA ALA A 274 12.68 15.67 -5.50
C ALA A 274 11.40 15.93 -4.68
N SER A 275 10.24 15.40 -5.09
CA SER A 275 9.00 15.56 -4.33
C SER A 275 8.88 14.61 -3.13
N ASN A 276 9.69 13.54 -3.05
CA ASN A 276 9.85 12.73 -1.85
C ASN A 276 11.27 12.11 -1.79
N PRO A 277 12.32 12.93 -1.61
CA PRO A 277 13.69 12.47 -1.66
C PRO A 277 14.00 11.57 -0.46
N ARG A 278 14.88 10.60 -0.69
CA ARG A 278 15.46 9.80 0.38
C ARG A 278 16.20 10.73 1.35
N ALA A 279 15.83 10.71 2.63
CA ALA A 279 16.39 11.58 3.66
C ALA A 279 17.22 10.80 4.67
N ASP A 280 18.32 11.39 5.16
CA ASP A 280 19.09 10.83 6.27
C ASP A 280 18.27 10.79 7.57
N ALA A 281 18.79 10.05 8.56
CA ALA A 281 18.13 9.95 9.86
C ALA A 281 17.92 11.33 10.50
N PRO A 282 16.79 11.59 11.17
CA PRO A 282 16.53 12.86 11.81
C PRO A 282 17.65 13.25 12.78
N ALA A 283 18.09 14.52 12.71
CA ALA A 283 19.02 15.08 13.68
C ALA A 283 18.44 15.01 15.09
N ARG A 284 19.30 14.89 16.11
CA ARG A 284 18.87 15.00 17.51
C ARG A 284 18.51 16.43 17.83
N HIS A 285 17.36 16.63 18.46
CA HIS A 285 16.97 17.94 18.93
C HIS A 285 18.03 18.49 19.91
N PRO A 286 18.48 19.76 19.78
CA PRO A 286 19.59 20.29 20.57
C PRO A 286 19.37 20.26 22.10
N GLN A 287 18.12 20.32 22.53
CA GLN A 287 17.72 20.28 23.94
C GLN A 287 17.40 18.86 24.46
N ALA A 288 17.65 17.82 23.66
CA ALA A 288 17.35 16.44 24.05
C ALA A 288 18.62 15.70 24.47
N ASP A 289 18.55 15.08 25.65
CA ASP A 289 19.61 14.26 26.24
C ASP A 289 19.37 12.76 26.12
N VAL A 290 18.13 12.37 25.81
CA VAL A 290 17.72 10.99 25.61
C VAL A 290 16.93 10.87 24.32
N ARG A 291 17.23 9.86 23.52
CA ARG A 291 16.48 9.51 22.31
C ARG A 291 15.95 8.08 22.43
N VAL A 292 14.65 7.93 22.25
CA VAL A 292 13.99 6.62 22.17
C VAL A 292 13.53 6.40 20.73
N ALA A 293 13.79 5.21 20.18
CA ALA A 293 13.25 4.81 18.89
C ALA A 293 12.28 3.64 19.01
N SER A 294 11.31 3.56 18.09
CA SER A 294 10.39 2.43 17.92
C SER A 294 10.47 1.95 16.48
N PHE A 295 10.67 0.65 16.27
CA PHE A 295 10.82 0.11 14.92
C PHE A 295 10.33 -1.33 14.77
N ASN A 296 9.35 -1.56 13.89
CA ASN A 296 9.00 -2.91 13.42
C ASN A 296 10.02 -3.30 12.34
N VAL A 297 10.75 -4.41 12.56
CA VAL A 297 11.90 -4.80 11.72
C VAL A 297 11.60 -5.96 10.76
N PHE A 298 10.32 -6.17 10.43
CA PHE A 298 9.86 -7.11 9.39
C PHE A 298 10.38 -8.55 9.58
N ASN A 299 9.95 -9.21 10.65
CA ASN A 299 10.31 -10.59 11.01
C ASN A 299 11.82 -10.85 10.97
N TYR A 300 12.55 -10.23 11.90
CA TYR A 300 13.95 -10.52 12.16
C TYR A 300 14.10 -11.88 12.87
N PHE A 301 14.21 -12.93 12.06
CA PHE A 301 14.34 -14.32 12.49
C PHE A 301 15.71 -14.85 12.08
N ASN A 302 16.52 -15.22 13.08
CA ASN A 302 17.92 -15.63 12.89
C ASN A 302 18.09 -17.16 12.79
N GLY A 303 17.02 -17.89 12.43
CA GLY A 303 17.00 -19.34 12.39
C GLY A 303 17.23 -19.97 13.77
N ASP A 304 18.12 -20.95 13.83
CA ASP A 304 18.52 -21.63 15.09
C ASP A 304 19.61 -20.88 15.88
N GLY A 305 20.10 -19.74 15.36
CA GLY A 305 21.21 -18.99 15.95
C GLY A 305 22.60 -19.58 15.71
N ALA A 306 22.70 -20.73 15.05
CA ALA A 306 23.93 -21.44 14.67
C ALA A 306 24.16 -21.44 13.14
N GLY A 307 23.35 -20.71 12.38
CA GLY A 307 23.46 -20.59 10.91
C GLY A 307 22.53 -21.52 10.13
N GLY A 308 21.69 -22.31 10.82
CA GLY A 308 20.65 -23.16 10.25
C GLY A 308 19.24 -22.66 10.59
N GLY A 309 18.24 -23.54 10.49
CA GLY A 309 16.86 -23.26 10.93
C GLY A 309 15.97 -22.40 10.00
N PHE A 310 16.54 -21.74 8.98
CA PHE A 310 15.77 -20.83 8.08
C PHE A 310 14.67 -21.52 7.22
N GLY A 311 14.73 -22.84 7.09
CA GLY A 311 13.73 -23.64 6.38
C GLY A 311 12.56 -24.10 7.25
N ASP A 312 12.58 -23.82 8.56
CA ASP A 312 11.53 -24.26 9.48
C ASP A 312 10.19 -23.58 9.15
N PRO A 313 9.05 -24.31 9.10
CA PRO A 313 7.73 -23.71 8.83
C PRO A 313 7.31 -22.63 9.84
N SER A 314 7.84 -22.66 11.06
CA SER A 314 7.63 -21.65 12.08
C SER A 314 8.47 -20.38 11.87
N ASP A 315 9.51 -20.44 11.01
CA ASP A 315 10.28 -19.27 10.62
C ASP A 315 9.43 -18.34 9.74
N ARG A 316 9.27 -17.10 10.20
CA ARG A 316 8.50 -16.04 9.53
C ARG A 316 9.37 -15.06 8.76
N GLY A 317 10.69 -15.13 8.90
CA GLY A 317 11.65 -14.25 8.26
C GLY A 317 12.28 -14.84 6.99
N ALA A 318 13.53 -14.46 6.75
CA ALA A 318 14.32 -14.85 5.59
C ALA A 318 14.45 -16.38 5.46
N LYS A 319 14.45 -16.90 4.23
CA LYS A 319 14.46 -18.35 3.95
C LYS A 319 15.84 -18.98 3.80
N THR A 320 16.88 -18.16 3.80
CA THR A 320 18.27 -18.62 3.71
C THR A 320 19.19 -17.73 4.56
N PRO A 321 20.35 -18.24 5.01
CA PRO A 321 21.34 -17.41 5.70
C PRO A 321 21.79 -16.19 4.89
N ALA A 322 21.90 -16.32 3.56
CA ALA A 322 22.30 -15.22 2.68
C ALA A 322 21.24 -14.13 2.60
N ALA A 323 19.95 -14.49 2.54
CA ALA A 323 18.85 -13.53 2.58
C ALA A 323 18.78 -12.85 3.96
N PHE A 324 18.98 -13.60 5.05
CA PHE A 324 19.03 -13.06 6.39
C PHE A 324 20.17 -12.06 6.58
N ALA A 325 21.39 -12.36 6.09
CA ALA A 325 22.52 -11.43 6.18
C ALA A 325 22.24 -10.10 5.46
N ARG A 326 21.55 -10.13 4.31
CA ARG A 326 21.11 -8.93 3.60
C ARG A 326 20.06 -8.15 4.39
N GLN A 327 19.11 -8.84 5.01
CA GLN A 327 18.09 -8.22 5.87
C GLN A 327 18.73 -7.56 7.11
N GLU A 328 19.59 -8.30 7.81
CA GLU A 328 20.33 -7.85 8.99
C GLU A 328 21.17 -6.61 8.69
N ALA A 329 21.89 -6.59 7.57
CA ALA A 329 22.70 -5.42 7.18
C ALA A 329 21.86 -4.14 7.07
N LYS A 330 20.68 -4.20 6.45
CA LYS A 330 19.79 -3.03 6.29
C LYS A 330 19.17 -2.61 7.62
N ILE A 331 18.72 -3.56 8.44
CA ILE A 331 18.17 -3.29 9.78
C ILE A 331 19.24 -2.65 10.68
N VAL A 332 20.43 -3.23 10.75
CA VAL A 332 21.55 -2.71 11.55
C VAL A 332 21.97 -1.32 11.06
N ALA A 333 22.01 -1.08 9.75
CA ALA A 333 22.27 0.25 9.19
C ALA A 333 21.23 1.28 9.65
N ALA A 334 19.94 0.93 9.60
CA ALA A 334 18.87 1.79 10.08
C ALA A 334 18.99 2.06 11.59
N LEU A 335 19.13 1.02 12.41
CA LEU A 335 19.21 1.16 13.88
C LEU A 335 20.42 1.99 14.33
N ARG A 336 21.58 1.82 13.70
CA ARG A 336 22.77 2.64 14.00
C ARG A 336 22.56 4.11 13.60
N ALA A 337 21.92 4.38 12.46
CA ALA A 337 21.68 5.74 11.97
C ALA A 337 20.74 6.55 12.88
N LEU A 338 19.79 5.88 13.55
CA LEU A 338 18.88 6.52 14.50
C LEU A 338 19.60 7.20 15.67
N ARG A 339 20.77 6.67 16.06
CA ARG A 339 21.57 7.14 17.22
C ARG A 339 20.71 7.24 18.49
N ALA A 340 19.85 6.25 18.70
CA ALA A 340 18.99 6.17 19.88
C ALA A 340 19.77 5.66 21.09
N ASP A 341 19.27 5.99 22.28
CA ASP A 341 19.77 5.48 23.55
C ASP A 341 18.95 4.27 24.03
N VAL A 342 17.66 4.24 23.67
CA VAL A 342 16.74 3.11 23.88
C VAL A 342 16.02 2.80 22.57
N ILE A 343 15.89 1.53 22.20
CA ILE A 343 15.20 1.08 20.99
C ILE A 343 14.14 0.04 21.37
N GLY A 344 12.88 0.34 21.11
CA GLY A 344 11.79 -0.62 21.10
C GLY A 344 11.66 -1.28 19.73
N LEU A 345 11.58 -2.60 19.71
CA LEU A 345 11.51 -3.40 18.50
C LEU A 345 10.25 -4.25 18.48
N MET A 346 9.64 -4.33 17.30
CA MET A 346 8.61 -5.29 16.98
C MET A 346 9.13 -6.25 15.91
N GLU A 347 8.59 -7.47 15.90
CA GLU A 347 8.96 -8.52 14.95
C GLU A 347 10.34 -9.13 15.11
N ILE A 348 10.71 -9.38 16.36
CA ILE A 348 11.88 -10.20 16.72
C ILE A 348 11.43 -11.65 16.92
N ALA A 349 12.22 -12.62 16.46
CA ALA A 349 11.94 -14.03 16.77
C ALA A 349 11.90 -14.27 18.29
N ASN A 350 10.86 -14.96 18.76
CA ASN A 350 10.67 -15.31 20.16
C ASN A 350 11.43 -16.61 20.52
N ASN A 351 12.76 -16.60 20.35
CA ASN A 351 13.65 -17.73 20.59
C ASN A 351 14.46 -17.61 21.90
N GLY A 352 13.96 -16.80 22.85
CA GLY A 352 14.52 -16.63 24.19
C GLY A 352 15.50 -15.44 24.29
N HIS A 353 16.28 -15.41 25.37
CA HIS A 353 17.16 -14.28 25.73
C HIS A 353 18.65 -14.67 25.84
N GLY A 354 18.99 -15.93 25.57
CA GLY A 354 20.37 -16.42 25.60
C GLY A 354 21.20 -15.98 24.38
N PRO A 355 22.51 -16.34 24.33
CA PRO A 355 23.45 -15.85 23.31
C PRO A 355 23.06 -16.14 21.85
N ALA A 356 22.30 -17.21 21.60
CA ALA A 356 21.81 -17.57 20.27
C ALA A 356 20.53 -16.84 19.84
N SER A 357 19.91 -16.07 20.73
CA SER A 357 18.63 -15.40 20.45
C SER A 357 18.77 -14.26 19.44
N ALA A 358 17.69 -13.99 18.72
CA ALA A 358 17.63 -12.91 17.73
C ALA A 358 17.93 -11.54 18.37
N VAL A 359 17.38 -11.30 19.57
CA VAL A 359 17.58 -10.02 20.29
C VAL A 359 19.03 -9.82 20.72
N GLN A 360 19.71 -10.85 21.24
CA GLN A 360 21.12 -10.74 21.64
C GLN A 360 22.04 -10.59 20.43
N ARG A 361 21.75 -11.31 19.33
CA ARG A 361 22.47 -11.12 18.07
C ARG A 361 22.37 -9.68 17.59
N LEU A 362 21.16 -9.11 17.60
CA LEU A 362 20.95 -7.74 17.15
C LEU A 362 21.68 -6.73 18.05
N ALA A 363 21.63 -6.89 19.38
CA ALA A 363 22.40 -6.07 20.31
C ALA A 363 23.92 -6.13 20.02
N ALA A 364 24.45 -7.34 19.79
CA ALA A 364 25.86 -7.52 19.43
C ALA A 364 26.22 -6.81 18.12
N GLN A 365 25.34 -6.85 17.11
CA GLN A 365 25.53 -6.11 15.85
C GLN A 365 25.50 -4.60 16.03
N LEU A 366 24.84 -4.05 17.05
CA LEU A 366 24.88 -2.62 17.32
C LEU A 366 26.18 -2.19 18.02
N GLY A 367 26.86 -3.12 18.70
CA GLY A 367 28.20 -2.96 19.27
C GLY A 367 28.28 -3.22 20.78
N GLY A 368 29.49 -3.23 21.34
CA GLY A 368 29.75 -3.71 22.72
C GLY A 368 29.06 -2.95 23.87
N GLY A 369 28.50 -1.76 23.62
CA GLY A 369 27.70 -1.01 24.60
C GLY A 369 26.21 -1.39 24.63
N TRP A 370 25.70 -2.08 23.60
CA TRP A 370 24.28 -2.38 23.50
C TRP A 370 23.90 -3.62 24.30
N ARG A 371 22.76 -3.56 24.98
CA ARG A 371 22.21 -4.63 25.80
C ARG A 371 20.73 -4.84 25.49
N ALA A 372 20.29 -6.10 25.57
CA ALA A 372 18.88 -6.44 25.52
C ALA A 372 18.28 -6.46 26.94
N VAL A 373 17.06 -5.98 27.08
CA VAL A 373 16.27 -6.14 28.31
C VAL A 373 15.77 -7.58 28.39
N ASP A 374 16.06 -8.26 29.50
CA ASP A 374 15.60 -9.62 29.80
C ASP A 374 14.50 -9.56 30.89
N PRO A 375 13.24 -9.94 30.57
CA PRO A 375 12.15 -10.00 31.54
C PRO A 375 12.25 -11.18 32.53
N GLY A 376 13.29 -12.01 32.47
CA GLY A 376 13.46 -13.18 33.33
C GLY A 376 12.52 -14.34 32.98
N THR A 377 11.94 -14.32 31.78
CA THR A 377 11.07 -15.37 31.25
C THR A 377 11.77 -16.12 30.14
N ALA A 378 11.50 -17.42 29.98
CA ALA A 378 12.11 -18.20 28.89
C ALA A 378 11.76 -17.65 27.49
N ARG A 379 10.54 -17.12 27.32
CA ARG A 379 10.02 -16.48 26.10
C ARG A 379 8.96 -15.44 26.47
N LEU A 380 8.79 -14.42 25.63
CA LEU A 380 7.78 -13.39 25.83
C LEU A 380 6.45 -13.82 25.19
N GLY A 381 5.61 -14.50 25.98
CA GLY A 381 4.36 -15.07 25.48
C GLY A 381 4.57 -16.33 24.63
N ARG A 382 3.61 -16.63 23.74
CA ARG A 382 3.56 -17.90 22.97
C ARG A 382 3.69 -17.73 21.46
N ASP A 383 3.58 -16.50 20.95
CA ASP A 383 3.69 -16.23 19.51
C ASP A 383 5.16 -16.39 19.07
N ALA A 384 5.39 -16.78 17.82
CA ALA A 384 6.73 -16.88 17.26
C ALA A 384 7.41 -15.51 17.15
N ILE A 385 6.63 -14.43 17.15
CA ILE A 385 7.06 -13.04 17.07
C ILE A 385 6.91 -12.40 18.46
N ALA A 386 7.97 -11.75 18.93
CA ALA A 386 8.02 -10.99 20.17
C ALA A 386 8.37 -9.51 19.93
N VAL A 387 8.13 -8.70 20.96
CA VAL A 387 8.73 -7.36 21.09
C VAL A 387 10.06 -7.45 21.84
N ALA A 388 10.91 -6.45 21.70
CA ALA A 388 12.16 -6.34 22.45
C ALA A 388 12.48 -4.89 22.82
N LEU A 389 13.29 -4.72 23.85
CA LEU A 389 13.92 -3.46 24.22
C LEU A 389 15.43 -3.63 24.20
N LEU A 390 16.12 -2.75 23.46
CA LEU A 390 17.57 -2.59 23.50
C LEU A 390 17.92 -1.23 24.11
N TYR A 391 19.05 -1.15 24.80
CA TYR A 391 19.57 0.12 25.30
C TYR A 391 21.10 0.18 25.17
N ASP A 392 21.61 1.40 25.03
CA ASP A 392 23.06 1.67 25.06
C ASP A 392 23.51 1.90 26.51
N SER A 393 24.19 0.90 27.09
CA SER A 393 24.62 0.93 28.49
C SER A 393 25.69 1.98 28.79
N ARG A 394 26.18 2.70 27.77
CA ARG A 394 27.13 3.81 27.91
C ARG A 394 26.42 5.12 28.27
N THR A 395 25.14 5.27 27.93
CA THR A 395 24.37 6.51 28.13
C THR A 395 23.13 6.30 29.00
N ILE A 396 22.60 5.08 29.07
CA ILE A 396 21.37 4.74 29.79
C ILE A 396 21.58 3.52 30.69
N GLU A 397 20.97 3.55 31.87
CA GLU A 397 20.88 2.42 32.78
C GLU A 397 19.42 2.02 33.05
N PRO A 398 19.11 0.71 33.15
CA PRO A 398 17.81 0.26 33.63
C PRO A 398 17.68 0.50 35.14
N VAL A 399 16.50 0.92 35.57
CA VAL A 399 16.13 1.10 36.99
C VAL A 399 14.90 0.24 37.28
N GLY A 400 14.94 -0.52 38.38
CA GLY A 400 13.89 -1.50 38.69
C GLY A 400 13.94 -2.73 37.77
N ARG A 401 12.86 -3.52 37.78
CA ARG A 401 12.77 -4.75 36.98
C ARG A 401 12.16 -4.50 35.60
N ALA A 402 12.57 -5.32 34.64
CA ALA A 402 11.80 -5.52 33.42
C ALA A 402 10.45 -6.16 33.76
N ALA A 403 9.38 -5.72 33.11
CA ALA A 403 8.03 -6.16 33.41
C ALA A 403 7.24 -6.46 32.13
N THR A 404 6.34 -7.44 32.22
CA THR A 404 5.39 -7.79 31.15
C THR A 404 4.04 -8.17 31.76
N VAL A 405 2.98 -8.15 30.94
CA VAL A 405 1.64 -8.57 31.33
C VAL A 405 1.04 -9.49 30.27
N ALA A 406 0.44 -10.58 30.70
CA ALA A 406 -0.35 -11.41 29.79
C ALA A 406 -1.60 -10.65 29.33
N LEU A 407 -1.89 -10.74 28.03
CA LEU A 407 -3.12 -10.21 27.44
C LEU A 407 -4.11 -11.37 27.24
N ASP A 408 -4.56 -11.60 26.01
CA ASP A 408 -5.59 -12.60 25.66
C ASP A 408 -5.04 -13.77 24.82
N GLY A 409 -3.70 -13.84 24.66
CA GLY A 409 -3.04 -14.83 23.82
C GLY A 409 -3.22 -14.63 22.32
N ARG A 410 -3.90 -13.56 21.89
CA ARG A 410 -3.96 -13.08 20.49
C ARG A 410 -2.99 -11.93 20.27
N ASN A 411 -2.87 -11.06 21.27
CA ASN A 411 -1.89 -9.98 21.31
C ASN A 411 -0.56 -10.49 21.87
N ARG A 412 0.54 -9.88 21.43
CA ARG A 412 1.87 -10.16 21.99
C ARG A 412 2.01 -9.41 23.30
N PRO A 413 2.46 -10.06 24.39
CA PRO A 413 2.68 -9.37 25.66
C PRO A 413 3.64 -8.19 25.46
N PRO A 414 3.35 -7.01 26.05
CA PRO A 414 4.27 -5.88 25.98
C PRO A 414 5.49 -6.11 26.87
N LEU A 415 6.57 -5.38 26.62
CA LEU A 415 7.75 -5.35 27.49
C LEU A 415 8.00 -3.92 27.97
N ALA A 416 8.06 -3.74 29.29
CA ALA A 416 8.33 -2.45 29.91
C ALA A 416 9.62 -2.47 30.75
N GLN A 417 10.37 -1.37 30.69
CA GLN A 417 11.54 -1.12 31.52
C GLN A 417 11.61 0.36 31.87
N THR A 418 11.92 0.66 33.13
CA THR A 418 12.26 2.04 33.53
C THR A 418 13.74 2.26 33.27
N PHE A 419 14.07 3.40 32.68
CA PHE A 419 15.42 3.80 32.32
C PHE A 419 15.76 5.15 32.95
N ARG A 420 17.05 5.38 33.15
CA ARG A 420 17.62 6.66 33.58
C ARG A 420 18.89 6.92 32.78
N ARG A 421 19.16 8.19 32.45
CA ARG A 421 20.45 8.56 31.88
C ARG A 421 21.55 8.30 32.90
N THR A 422 22.67 7.71 32.50
CA THR A 422 23.80 7.48 33.40
C THR A 422 24.26 8.80 34.03
N GLY A 423 24.27 8.87 35.36
CA GLY A 423 24.58 10.08 36.12
C GLY A 423 23.42 11.09 36.26
N GLY A 424 22.28 10.86 35.61
CA GLY A 424 21.08 11.69 35.75
C GLY A 424 20.23 11.29 36.97
N THR A 425 19.23 12.10 37.31
CA THR A 425 18.34 11.89 38.46
C THR A 425 16.92 11.47 38.08
N ARG A 426 16.44 11.85 36.89
CA ARG A 426 15.08 11.56 36.42
C ARG A 426 15.04 10.26 35.62
N ALA A 427 14.03 9.44 35.91
CA ALA A 427 13.79 8.18 35.22
C ALA A 427 12.50 8.25 34.39
N PHE A 428 12.36 7.40 33.38
CA PHE A 428 11.16 7.28 32.55
C PHE A 428 10.93 5.82 32.19
N THR A 429 9.67 5.40 32.06
CA THR A 429 9.33 4.04 31.64
C THR A 429 9.10 3.98 30.15
N VAL A 430 9.72 3.03 29.44
CA VAL A 430 9.37 2.70 28.05
C VAL A 430 8.62 1.39 28.04
N ALA A 431 7.50 1.31 27.32
CA ALA A 431 6.71 0.10 27.13
C ALA A 431 6.50 -0.16 25.64
N VAL A 432 7.05 -1.28 25.13
CA VAL A 432 6.96 -1.68 23.71
C VAL A 432 5.79 -2.63 23.52
N ASN A 433 4.98 -2.38 22.49
CA ASN A 433 3.75 -3.10 22.20
C ASN A 433 3.73 -3.61 20.76
N HIS A 434 3.08 -4.76 20.56
CA HIS A 434 2.74 -5.26 19.23
C HIS A 434 1.37 -5.94 19.28
N LEU A 435 0.32 -5.19 18.97
CA LEU A 435 -1.05 -5.69 19.07
C LEU A 435 -1.42 -6.59 17.88
N LYS A 436 -2.54 -7.30 18.02
CA LYS A 436 -3.05 -8.26 17.04
C LYS A 436 -3.30 -7.59 15.68
N SER A 437 -2.76 -8.17 14.61
CA SER A 437 -2.95 -7.67 13.24
C SER A 437 -4.41 -7.60 12.81
N LYS A 438 -4.70 -6.70 11.85
CA LYS A 438 -6.05 -6.46 11.30
C LYS A 438 -6.57 -7.59 10.38
N ASN A 439 -5.84 -8.71 10.23
CA ASN A 439 -6.27 -9.81 9.37
C ASN A 439 -7.44 -10.61 9.98
N CYS A 440 -8.38 -11.04 9.14
CA CYS A 440 -9.59 -11.71 9.59
C CYS A 440 -9.56 -13.23 9.89
N PRO A 441 -8.48 -14.01 9.64
CA PRO A 441 -8.49 -15.43 9.96
C PRO A 441 -8.90 -15.70 11.42
N ARG A 442 -9.92 -16.55 11.61
CA ARG A 442 -10.46 -16.98 12.91
C ARG A 442 -11.09 -15.86 13.76
N ALA A 443 -11.39 -14.71 13.17
CA ALA A 443 -12.18 -13.68 13.84
C ALA A 443 -13.63 -14.15 14.03
N THR A 444 -14.22 -13.86 15.18
CA THR A 444 -15.61 -14.19 15.51
C THR A 444 -16.24 -13.08 16.35
N GLY A 445 -17.58 -13.00 16.34
CA GLY A 445 -18.32 -12.03 17.16
C GLY A 445 -17.83 -10.58 16.94
N PRO A 446 -17.56 -9.80 17.99
CA PRO A 446 -17.07 -8.43 17.90
C PRO A 446 -15.70 -8.26 17.20
N ASP A 447 -14.96 -9.35 16.98
CA ASP A 447 -13.68 -9.31 16.28
C ASP A 447 -13.82 -9.46 14.75
N LEU A 448 -15.02 -9.76 14.23
CA LEU A 448 -15.29 -9.70 12.80
C LEU A 448 -15.14 -8.25 12.29
N ASP A 449 -14.89 -8.11 10.99
CA ASP A 449 -14.89 -6.79 10.34
C ASP A 449 -16.31 -6.20 10.41
N GLN A 450 -16.45 -5.10 11.12
CA GLN A 450 -17.72 -4.39 11.29
C GLN A 450 -18.02 -3.46 10.10
N SER A 451 -17.18 -3.45 9.06
CA SER A 451 -17.30 -2.57 7.89
C SER A 451 -17.26 -1.08 8.25
N ASP A 452 -16.59 -0.73 9.35
CA ASP A 452 -16.39 0.63 9.87
C ASP A 452 -14.98 1.18 9.58
N GLY A 453 -14.20 0.45 8.77
CA GLY A 453 -12.81 0.78 8.43
C GLY A 453 -11.77 0.35 9.46
N GLN A 454 -12.18 -0.11 10.65
CA GLN A 454 -11.24 -0.51 11.71
C GLN A 454 -10.69 -1.92 11.49
N GLY A 455 -11.33 -2.73 10.65
CA GLY A 455 -10.92 -4.09 10.31
C GLY A 455 -11.05 -5.09 11.46
N CYS A 456 -10.72 -6.34 11.17
CA CYS A 456 -10.85 -7.41 12.16
C CYS A 456 -10.01 -7.21 13.43
N TRP A 457 -10.43 -7.85 14.51
CA TRP A 457 -9.80 -7.82 15.84
C TRP A 457 -9.77 -6.44 16.50
N ASN A 458 -10.61 -5.50 16.08
CA ASN A 458 -10.67 -4.16 16.71
C ASN A 458 -11.06 -4.24 18.19
N ALA A 459 -12.06 -5.04 18.53
CA ALA A 459 -12.49 -5.23 19.93
C ALA A 459 -11.37 -5.86 20.79
N THR A 460 -10.67 -6.87 20.25
CA THR A 460 -9.49 -7.49 20.87
C THR A 460 -8.34 -6.49 21.07
N ARG A 461 -8.01 -5.68 20.07
CA ARG A 461 -6.99 -4.62 20.19
C ARG A 461 -7.39 -3.57 21.23
N THR A 462 -8.66 -3.21 21.30
CA THR A 462 -9.18 -2.20 22.26
C THR A 462 -9.05 -2.69 23.70
N ARG A 463 -9.49 -3.92 24.00
CA ARG A 463 -9.31 -4.52 25.33
C ARG A 463 -7.84 -4.65 25.71
N ALA A 464 -6.96 -4.95 24.75
CA ALA A 464 -5.53 -4.99 24.99
C ALA A 464 -4.97 -3.61 25.35
N ALA A 465 -5.36 -2.57 24.62
CA ALA A 465 -4.95 -1.20 24.89
C ALA A 465 -5.38 -0.74 26.31
N GLU A 466 -6.63 -0.97 26.70
CA GLU A 466 -7.14 -0.69 28.05
C GLU A 466 -6.35 -1.46 29.12
N ARG A 467 -6.11 -2.76 28.89
CA ARG A 467 -5.35 -3.60 29.83
C ARG A 467 -3.90 -3.13 29.98
N VAL A 468 -3.26 -2.72 28.89
CA VAL A 468 -1.89 -2.19 28.92
C VAL A 468 -1.84 -0.88 29.70
N ALA A 469 -2.77 0.05 29.45
CA ALA A 469 -2.84 1.30 30.20
C ALA A 469 -3.07 1.08 31.70
N ALA A 470 -4.04 0.22 32.06
CA ALA A 470 -4.33 -0.13 33.44
C ALA A 470 -3.13 -0.81 34.14
N TRP A 471 -2.39 -1.67 33.43
CA TRP A 471 -1.19 -2.31 33.95
C TRP A 471 -0.03 -1.33 34.16
N LEU A 472 0.20 -0.41 33.22
CA LEU A 472 1.28 0.59 33.35
C LEU A 472 1.02 1.56 34.50
N ALA A 473 -0.25 1.84 34.82
CA ALA A 473 -0.65 2.66 35.95
C ALA A 473 -0.26 2.06 37.32
N THR A 474 0.04 0.75 37.41
CA THR A 474 0.46 0.10 38.67
C THR A 474 1.96 0.19 38.94
N SER A 475 2.73 0.93 38.12
CA SER A 475 4.20 1.02 38.21
C SER A 475 4.88 -0.37 38.20
N PRO A 476 4.65 -1.19 37.14
CA PRO A 476 4.97 -2.62 37.18
C PRO A 476 6.47 -2.94 37.26
N THR A 477 7.33 -1.98 36.88
CA THR A 477 8.80 -2.06 36.97
C THR A 477 9.31 -1.86 38.40
N GLY A 478 8.46 -1.39 39.33
CA GLY A 478 8.83 -1.13 40.72
C GLY A 478 9.75 0.08 40.93
N ALA A 479 9.97 0.89 39.90
CA ALA A 479 10.79 2.11 39.95
C ALA A 479 9.93 3.36 39.73
N ALA A 480 10.18 4.41 40.51
CA ALA A 480 9.59 5.72 40.28
C ALA A 480 10.11 6.30 38.94
N ALA A 481 9.21 6.96 38.20
CA ALA A 481 9.50 7.51 36.88
C ALA A 481 8.65 8.77 36.60
N ASP A 482 9.17 9.68 35.80
CA ASP A 482 8.52 10.91 35.30
C ASP A 482 7.49 10.60 34.20
N GLY A 483 6.86 9.43 34.24
CA GLY A 483 5.85 8.99 33.30
C GLY A 483 6.29 7.84 32.38
N VAL A 484 5.40 7.52 31.45
CA VAL A 484 5.50 6.35 30.58
C VAL A 484 5.47 6.78 29.12
N LEU A 485 6.38 6.25 28.33
CA LEU A 485 6.38 6.30 26.87
C LEU A 485 5.96 4.92 26.34
N LEU A 486 4.73 4.83 25.88
CA LEU A 486 4.20 3.66 25.18
C LEU A 486 4.55 3.78 23.70
N ILE A 487 5.32 2.82 23.20
CA ILE A 487 5.70 2.74 21.79
C ILE A 487 5.29 1.42 21.17
N GLY A 488 5.17 1.39 19.86
CA GLY A 488 5.15 0.17 19.08
C GLY A 488 4.07 0.12 18.00
N ASP A 489 3.96 -1.03 17.33
CA ASP A 489 2.95 -1.30 16.32
C ASP A 489 1.64 -1.72 17.00
N LEU A 490 0.70 -0.78 17.09
CA LEU A 490 -0.61 -1.03 17.69
C LEU A 490 -1.59 -1.66 16.71
N ASN A 491 -1.17 -1.90 15.46
CA ASN A 491 -2.00 -2.40 14.37
C ASN A 491 -3.33 -1.62 14.24
N SER A 492 -3.31 -0.33 14.59
CA SER A 492 -4.50 0.52 14.68
C SER A 492 -4.20 1.92 14.20
N TYR A 493 -5.07 2.48 13.37
CA TYR A 493 -4.92 3.84 12.87
C TYR A 493 -5.36 4.89 13.90
N ALA A 494 -4.93 6.14 13.69
CA ALA A 494 -5.00 7.21 14.70
C ALA A 494 -6.41 7.56 15.22
N LYS A 495 -7.49 7.24 14.49
CA LYS A 495 -8.89 7.48 14.92
C LYS A 495 -9.61 6.21 15.36
N GLU A 496 -8.92 5.08 15.42
CA GLU A 496 -9.50 3.80 15.83
C GLU A 496 -9.62 3.67 17.36
N ASP A 497 -10.52 2.80 17.79
CA ASP A 497 -10.88 2.61 19.19
C ASP A 497 -9.69 2.28 20.12
N PRO A 498 -8.67 1.48 19.73
CA PRO A 498 -7.52 1.24 20.59
C PRO A 498 -6.74 2.51 20.93
N LEU A 499 -6.63 3.47 19.99
CA LEU A 499 -5.95 4.74 20.25
C LEU A 499 -6.81 5.63 21.13
N ARG A 500 -8.12 5.69 20.86
CA ARG A 500 -9.08 6.44 21.68
C ARG A 500 -9.13 5.94 23.13
N ALA A 501 -8.99 4.63 23.33
CA ALA A 501 -8.89 4.03 24.66
C ALA A 501 -7.61 4.47 25.39
N LEU A 502 -6.45 4.49 24.72
CA LEU A 502 -5.21 4.99 25.34
C LEU A 502 -5.31 6.49 25.67
N GLU A 503 -5.92 7.28 24.79
CA GLU A 503 -6.17 8.71 25.02
C GLU A 503 -7.12 8.95 26.20
N SER A 504 -8.17 8.13 26.38
CA SER A 504 -9.06 8.23 27.55
C SER A 504 -8.38 7.86 28.87
N HIS A 505 -7.30 7.08 28.81
CA HIS A 505 -6.38 6.82 29.92
C HIS A 505 -5.30 7.90 30.10
N GLY A 506 -5.37 9.02 29.38
CA GLY A 506 -4.51 10.18 29.55
C GLY A 506 -3.20 10.14 28.76
N TYR A 507 -3.04 9.21 27.82
CA TYR A 507 -1.88 9.20 26.93
C TYR A 507 -2.06 10.23 25.80
N ALA A 508 -1.05 11.08 25.60
CA ALA A 508 -0.99 12.00 24.47
C ALA A 508 -0.35 11.34 23.25
N ASN A 509 -1.02 11.38 22.09
CA ASN A 509 -0.46 10.91 20.82
C ASN A 509 0.64 11.87 20.32
N LEU A 510 1.89 11.45 20.45
CA LEU A 510 3.04 12.28 20.15
C LEU A 510 3.27 12.43 18.63
N VAL A 511 2.92 11.43 17.83
CA VAL A 511 3.00 11.54 16.36
C VAL A 511 2.02 12.61 15.87
N ALA A 512 0.75 12.53 16.31
CA ALA A 512 -0.25 13.53 15.96
C ALA A 512 0.15 14.94 16.44
N ARG A 513 0.75 15.07 17.62
CA ARG A 513 1.16 16.35 18.21
C ARG A 513 2.34 17.02 17.49
N PHE A 514 3.34 16.25 17.05
CA PHE A 514 4.61 16.80 16.54
C PHE A 514 4.80 16.64 15.03
N VAL A 515 4.25 15.58 14.42
CA VAL A 515 4.29 15.35 12.97
C VAL A 515 3.01 15.83 12.29
N GLY A 516 1.88 15.81 13.02
CA GLY A 516 0.57 16.24 12.56
C GLY A 516 -0.38 15.08 12.29
N ASN A 517 -1.65 15.40 12.06
CA ASN A 517 -2.72 14.40 11.85
C ASN A 517 -2.54 13.53 10.59
N ALA A 518 -1.66 13.93 9.68
CA ALA A 518 -1.31 13.20 8.46
C ALA A 518 0.05 12.47 8.57
N GLY A 519 0.68 12.44 9.75
CA GLY A 519 1.91 11.68 9.98
C GLY A 519 1.65 10.17 9.88
N TYR A 520 2.49 9.45 9.15
CA TYR A 520 2.30 8.03 8.85
C TYR A 520 3.58 7.23 9.06
N THR A 521 3.45 5.92 9.20
CA THR A 521 4.58 4.97 9.24
C THR A 521 4.40 3.77 8.33
N TYR A 522 3.23 3.67 7.67
CA TYR A 522 2.85 2.53 6.87
C TYR A 522 2.04 2.98 5.64
N VAL A 523 2.18 2.26 4.53
CA VAL A 523 1.36 2.43 3.32
C VAL A 523 0.72 1.11 2.98
N PHE A 524 -0.60 1.07 3.00
CA PHE A 524 -1.38 -0.13 2.66
C PHE A 524 -2.27 0.16 1.46
N ARG A 525 -2.11 -0.61 0.37
CA ARG A 525 -2.93 -0.46 -0.86
C ARG A 525 -2.96 0.98 -1.40
N GLY A 526 -1.83 1.66 -1.29
CA GLY A 526 -1.63 3.03 -1.74
C GLY A 526 -2.20 4.12 -0.83
N GLU A 527 -2.53 3.79 0.42
CA GLU A 527 -3.07 4.74 1.39
C GLU A 527 -2.13 4.79 2.61
N ALA A 528 -1.69 6.00 2.95
CA ALA A 528 -0.78 6.24 4.07
C ALA A 528 -1.53 6.27 5.40
N GLY A 529 -0.92 5.71 6.44
CA GLY A 529 -1.43 5.85 7.80
C GLY A 529 -0.42 5.44 8.85
N ASN A 530 -0.72 5.80 10.09
CA ASN A 530 0.12 5.48 11.24
C ASN A 530 -0.34 4.21 11.95
N LEU A 531 0.48 3.17 11.95
CA LEU A 531 0.27 1.95 12.76
C LEU A 531 1.21 1.87 13.95
N ASP A 532 2.40 2.45 13.81
CA ASP A 532 3.39 2.57 14.86
C ASP A 532 3.12 3.87 15.61
N HIS A 533 2.99 3.82 16.93
CA HIS A 533 2.68 5.00 17.72
C HIS A 533 3.73 5.27 18.79
N ALA A 534 3.84 6.53 19.17
CA ALA A 534 4.48 6.97 20.40
C ALA A 534 3.46 7.77 21.21
N LEU A 535 3.15 7.29 22.40
CA LEU A 535 2.12 7.80 23.29
C LEU A 535 2.73 8.03 24.66
N ALA A 536 2.55 9.21 25.25
CA ALA A 536 3.15 9.53 26.54
C ALA A 536 2.15 10.02 27.57
N THR A 537 2.34 9.63 28.83
CA THR A 537 1.58 10.24 29.93
C THR A 537 1.97 11.72 30.10
N PRO A 538 1.12 12.57 30.70
CA PRO A 538 1.32 14.02 30.68
C PRO A 538 2.67 14.51 31.21
N PRO A 539 3.23 13.99 32.33
CA PRO A 539 4.53 14.43 32.83
C PRO A 539 5.68 14.18 31.83
N LEU A 540 5.68 13.03 31.15
CA LEU A 540 6.69 12.71 30.15
C LEU A 540 6.45 13.46 28.83
N ALA A 541 5.18 13.62 28.43
CA ALA A 541 4.81 14.38 27.24
C ALA A 541 5.27 15.85 27.30
N ALA A 542 5.40 16.43 28.50
CA ALA A 542 5.96 17.76 28.70
C ALA A 542 7.48 17.84 28.48
N ARG A 543 8.17 16.69 28.49
CA ARG A 543 9.62 16.56 28.27
C ARG A 543 10.01 16.24 26.82
N VAL A 544 9.03 15.90 25.98
CA VAL A 544 9.26 15.62 24.56
C VAL A 544 9.63 16.90 23.83
N LYS A 545 10.77 16.87 23.13
CA LYS A 545 11.31 17.99 22.35
C LYS A 545 11.03 17.84 20.86
N ALA A 546 11.12 16.63 20.34
CA ALA A 546 10.81 16.34 18.96
C ALA A 546 10.33 14.90 18.79
N VAL A 547 9.52 14.69 17.75
CA VAL A 547 9.13 13.38 17.26
C VAL A 547 9.25 13.37 15.75
N HIS A 548 9.81 12.30 15.21
CA HIS A 548 9.96 12.12 13.77
C HIS A 548 9.52 10.72 13.36
N ALA A 549 8.81 10.62 12.23
CA ALA A 549 8.75 9.37 11.45
C ALA A 549 9.84 9.46 10.38
N TRP A 550 10.79 8.53 10.36
CA TRP A 550 11.85 8.54 9.36
C TRP A 550 11.43 7.68 8.17
N HIS A 551 10.99 8.33 7.09
CA HIS A 551 10.45 7.67 5.90
C HIS A 551 11.51 6.95 5.06
N ILE A 552 11.95 5.79 5.53
CA ILE A 552 12.92 4.92 4.85
C ILE A 552 12.29 3.64 4.28
N ASN A 553 11.06 3.31 4.63
CA ASN A 553 10.47 1.99 4.39
C ASN A 553 9.10 2.05 3.73
N ALA A 554 8.14 2.78 4.30
CA ALA A 554 6.74 2.75 3.89
C ALA A 554 6.54 3.21 2.43
N ASP A 555 7.38 4.15 1.99
CA ASP A 555 7.33 4.70 0.63
C ASP A 555 8.15 3.90 -0.39
N GLU A 556 9.01 2.98 0.05
CA GLU A 556 9.89 2.23 -0.84
C GLU A 556 9.17 1.04 -1.47
N PRO A 557 9.43 0.73 -2.76
CA PRO A 557 8.90 -0.47 -3.38
C PRO A 557 9.32 -1.73 -2.63
N ILE A 558 8.37 -2.65 -2.43
CA ILE A 558 8.65 -3.99 -1.88
C ILE A 558 9.69 -4.76 -2.71
N ALA A 559 9.83 -4.42 -4.00
CA ALA A 559 10.85 -4.97 -4.89
C ALA A 559 12.30 -4.74 -4.40
N LEU A 560 12.54 -3.70 -3.59
CA LEU A 560 13.86 -3.33 -3.04
C LEU A 560 14.11 -3.91 -1.64
N GLN A 561 13.18 -4.74 -1.14
CA GLN A 561 13.35 -5.44 0.13
C GLN A 561 14.48 -6.47 0.02
N ALA A 562 15.11 -6.80 1.14
CA ALA A 562 16.22 -7.76 1.17
C ALA A 562 15.83 -9.20 0.77
N VAL A 563 14.52 -9.52 0.73
CA VAL A 563 13.99 -10.89 0.55
C VAL A 563 13.05 -11.04 -0.67
N PRO A 564 13.47 -10.84 -1.94
CA PRO A 564 12.64 -11.20 -3.07
C PRO A 564 13.24 -12.41 -3.80
N ASP A 565 12.90 -13.61 -3.33
CA ASP A 565 13.41 -14.92 -3.79
C ASP A 565 12.99 -15.32 -5.21
N TYR A 566 12.14 -14.52 -5.85
CA TYR A 566 11.56 -14.78 -7.18
C TYR A 566 12.18 -13.92 -8.30
N LYS A 567 13.29 -13.23 -8.02
CA LYS A 567 13.98 -12.31 -8.94
C LYS A 567 15.12 -12.98 -9.68
N THR A 568 15.44 -12.46 -10.87
CA THR A 568 16.64 -12.90 -11.61
C THR A 568 17.92 -12.50 -10.86
N PRO A 569 19.06 -13.17 -11.07
CA PRO A 569 20.32 -12.79 -10.44
C PRO A 569 20.71 -11.32 -10.67
N ALA A 570 20.47 -10.79 -11.87
CA ALA A 570 20.71 -9.39 -12.18
C ALA A 570 19.85 -8.44 -11.33
N GLN A 571 18.56 -8.75 -11.14
CA GLN A 571 17.67 -7.99 -10.28
C GLN A 571 18.07 -8.10 -8.80
N GLN A 572 18.45 -9.29 -8.33
CA GLN A 572 18.92 -9.48 -6.95
C GLN A 572 20.17 -8.64 -6.64
N ALA A 573 21.01 -8.37 -7.64
CA ALA A 573 22.14 -7.45 -7.51
C ALA A 573 21.68 -5.98 -7.59
N ALA A 574 20.87 -5.62 -8.59
CA ALA A 574 20.46 -4.24 -8.82
C ALA A 574 19.51 -3.67 -7.76
N TYR A 575 18.63 -4.50 -7.17
CA TYR A 575 17.56 -4.06 -6.26
C TYR A 575 18.02 -4.02 -4.80
N TYR A 576 19.25 -4.40 -4.49
CA TYR A 576 19.77 -4.45 -3.14
C TYR A 576 20.88 -3.40 -2.91
N ALA A 577 20.79 -2.71 -1.78
CA ALA A 577 21.90 -1.97 -1.18
C ALA A 577 21.87 -2.18 0.35
N PRO A 578 23.03 -2.26 1.03
CA PRO A 578 23.12 -2.52 2.46
C PRO A 578 22.78 -1.29 3.35
N GLY A 579 22.00 -0.34 2.83
CA GLY A 579 21.58 0.86 3.55
C GLY A 579 20.24 0.69 4.28
N ALA A 580 19.82 1.74 4.99
CA ALA A 580 18.60 1.73 5.81
C ALA A 580 17.29 1.59 5.00
N TYR A 581 17.26 2.07 3.77
CA TYR A 581 16.04 2.14 2.95
C TYR A 581 15.47 0.77 2.61
N ARG A 582 14.17 0.57 2.84
CA ARG A 582 13.45 -0.71 2.68
C ARG A 582 14.09 -1.83 3.51
N SER A 583 14.50 -1.51 4.73
CA SER A 583 14.87 -2.48 5.77
C SER A 583 13.65 -3.16 6.38
N SER A 584 12.50 -2.48 6.35
CA SER A 584 11.19 -2.96 6.80
C SER A 584 10.09 -2.46 5.87
N ASP A 585 8.84 -2.79 6.16
CA ASP A 585 7.63 -2.15 5.63
C ASP A 585 7.07 -1.04 6.51
N HIS A 586 7.57 -0.90 7.74
CA HIS A 586 7.23 0.20 8.66
C HIS A 586 8.34 1.23 8.76
N ASP A 587 8.02 2.52 8.87
CA ASP A 587 9.00 3.57 9.19
C ASP A 587 9.26 3.64 10.70
N PRO A 588 10.51 3.81 11.15
CA PRO A 588 10.80 3.99 12.57
C PRO A 588 10.33 5.36 13.08
N ILE A 589 9.84 5.37 14.32
CA ILE A 589 9.56 6.60 15.07
C ILE A 589 10.72 6.91 15.99
N VAL A 590 11.08 8.19 16.07
CA VAL A 590 12.12 8.72 16.95
C VAL A 590 11.51 9.75 17.88
N VAL A 591 11.79 9.64 19.18
CA VAL A 591 11.32 10.55 20.23
C VAL A 591 12.51 11.11 20.99
N ASP A 592 12.66 12.42 20.97
CA ASP A 592 13.72 13.15 21.66
C ASP A 592 13.17 13.74 22.97
N LEU A 593 13.82 13.40 24.09
CA LEU A 593 13.40 13.75 25.45
C LEU A 593 14.46 14.62 26.13
N ALA A 594 14.01 15.53 27.01
CA ALA A 594 14.86 16.26 27.95
C ALA A 594 14.61 15.77 29.39
N MET A 595 15.49 14.91 29.86
CA MET A 595 15.44 14.26 31.17
C MET A 595 16.35 14.92 32.21
N GLU A 596 17.22 15.84 31.82
CA GLU A 596 17.96 16.73 32.71
C GLU A 596 17.14 18.00 33.01
N GLU A 597 17.40 18.60 34.17
CA GLU A 597 17.00 19.99 34.41
C GLU A 597 18.01 20.87 33.68
N GLY A 598 17.54 21.76 32.80
CA GLY A 598 18.43 22.72 32.16
C GLY A 598 19.11 23.56 33.24
N ALA A 599 20.43 23.80 33.09
CA ALA A 599 21.09 24.85 33.86
C ALA A 599 20.35 26.17 33.57
N THR A 600 19.64 26.68 34.57
CA THR A 600 18.99 28.00 34.53
C THR A 600 20.03 29.10 34.41
#